data_AF-A0AAD5CLU9-F1
#
_entry.id   AF-A0AAD5CLU9-F1
#
_cell.length_a   1.000
_cell.length_b   1.000
_cell.length_c   1.000
_cell.angle_alpha   90.00
_cell.angle_beta   90.00
_cell.angle_gamma   90.00
#
_symmetry.space_group_name_H-M   'P 1'
#
loop_
_entity.id
_entity.type
_entity.pdbx_description
1 polymer ?
#
loop_
_entity_poly.entity_id
_entity_poly.type
_entity_poly.pdbx_seq_one_letter_code
_entity_poly.pdbx_strand_id
1 'polypeptide(L)'
;MKGYILMSPLTNKFTDFNSRLEYAHRMALISEDIYQSALSSCHGNYVDLNSANSVCLNSLQSYEESDISKISNIWVNTKVVQQALNVRQGMVGKWKLLNTTLHYHQGKNDTFYYSYDIFSSFSHHKKLSSKNCRALIVSGDHDLTFPYVGVEQWITALNLQVEVPWKPFYIDGQVGG
;
A
#
# COMPACT_ATOMS: atom_id res chain seq x y z
N MET A 1 -5.97 -5.23 24.62
CA MET A 1 -6.14 -5.49 23.17
C MET A 1 -5.90 -6.96 22.91
N LYS A 2 -6.77 -7.66 22.16
CA LYS A 2 -6.65 -9.11 21.90
C LYS A 2 -5.94 -9.42 20.57
N GLY A 3 -5.94 -8.47 19.64
CA GLY A 3 -5.39 -8.64 18.31
C GLY A 3 -5.65 -7.44 17.42
N TYR A 4 -5.14 -7.49 16.19
CA TYR A 4 -5.41 -6.52 15.13
C TYR A 4 -5.40 -7.21 13.75
N ILE A 5 -6.08 -6.58 12.78
CA ILE A 5 -6.15 -7.03 11.39
C ILE A 5 -5.62 -5.91 10.50
N LEU A 6 -4.79 -6.25 9.52
CA LEU A 6 -4.30 -5.33 8.49
C LEU A 6 -4.63 -5.89 7.11
N MET A 7 -5.13 -5.01 6.24
CA MET A 7 -5.44 -5.29 4.84
C MET A 7 -4.51 -4.46 3.96
N SER A 8 -3.69 -5.10 3.14
CA SER A 8 -2.67 -4.48 2.27
C SER A 8 -1.89 -3.33 2.95
N PRO A 9 -1.24 -3.57 4.10
CA PRO A 9 -0.66 -2.49 4.89
C PRO A 9 0.62 -1.92 4.27
N LEU A 10 0.74 -0.59 4.27
CA LEU A 10 2.02 0.10 4.20
C LEU A 10 2.71 0.03 5.57
N THR A 11 3.83 -0.65 5.66
CA THR A 11 4.59 -0.94 6.89
C THR A 11 5.99 -0.29 6.88
N ASN A 12 6.68 -0.34 5.76
CA ASN A 12 7.97 0.30 5.55
C ASN A 12 7.98 0.91 4.15
N LYS A 13 8.00 2.24 4.07
CA LYS A 13 7.93 2.95 2.79
C LYS A 13 8.97 2.45 1.80
N PHE A 14 10.23 2.31 2.23
CA PHE A 14 11.29 1.88 1.33
C PHE A 14 11.01 0.48 0.79
N THR A 15 10.80 -0.50 1.65
CA THR A 15 10.59 -1.89 1.24
C THR A 15 9.31 -2.06 0.42
N ASP A 16 8.19 -1.49 0.90
CA ASP A 16 6.88 -1.66 0.26
C ASP A 16 6.83 -1.00 -1.11
N PHE A 17 7.34 0.22 -1.27
CA PHE A 17 7.36 0.87 -2.58
C PHE A 17 8.36 0.22 -3.54
N ASN A 18 9.53 -0.24 -3.07
CA ASN A 18 10.48 -0.95 -3.94
C ASN A 18 9.96 -2.32 -4.40
N SER A 19 9.12 -2.98 -3.59
CA SER A 19 8.53 -4.28 -3.96
C SER A 19 7.61 -4.22 -5.19
N ARG A 20 7.15 -3.02 -5.59
CA ARG A 20 6.30 -2.81 -6.77
C ARG A 20 6.96 -3.25 -8.07
N LEU A 21 8.28 -3.07 -8.20
CA LEU A 21 8.99 -3.48 -9.42
C LEU A 21 8.93 -5.00 -9.59
N GLU A 22 9.28 -5.73 -8.53
CA GLU A 22 9.24 -7.19 -8.53
C GLU A 22 7.81 -7.70 -8.76
N TYR A 23 6.83 -7.11 -8.07
CA TYR A 23 5.43 -7.44 -8.27
C TYR A 23 4.96 -7.20 -9.71
N ALA A 24 5.29 -6.04 -10.29
CA ALA A 24 4.94 -5.72 -11.68
C ALA A 24 5.52 -6.75 -12.66
N HIS A 25 6.74 -7.22 -12.40
CA HIS A 25 7.35 -8.28 -13.20
C HIS A 25 6.64 -9.63 -13.02
N ARG A 26 6.36 -10.05 -11.78
CA ARG A 26 5.62 -11.30 -11.47
C ARG A 26 4.23 -11.34 -12.10
N MET A 27 3.60 -10.17 -12.25
CA MET A 27 2.27 -10.01 -12.87
C MET A 27 2.33 -9.74 -14.38
N ALA A 28 3.51 -9.83 -15.00
CA ALA A 28 3.74 -9.57 -16.42
C ALA A 28 3.30 -8.16 -16.89
N LEU A 29 3.31 -7.17 -15.99
CA LEU A 29 3.00 -5.76 -16.30
C LEU A 29 4.20 -5.02 -16.90
N ILE A 30 5.41 -5.55 -16.66
CA ILE A 30 6.66 -5.11 -17.28
C ILE A 30 7.39 -6.32 -17.84
N SER A 31 8.14 -6.11 -18.91
CA SER A 31 8.95 -7.14 -19.56
C SER A 31 10.26 -7.39 -18.82
N GLU A 32 10.87 -8.56 -19.05
CA GLU A 32 12.13 -8.96 -18.42
C GLU A 32 13.27 -7.96 -18.69
N ASP A 33 13.33 -7.38 -19.89
CA ASP A 33 14.34 -6.36 -20.23
C ASP A 33 14.17 -5.07 -19.40
N ILE A 34 12.93 -4.62 -19.17
CA ILE A 34 12.63 -3.49 -18.30
C ILE A 34 13.01 -3.83 -16.86
N TYR A 35 12.67 -5.03 -16.40
CA TYR A 35 12.99 -5.50 -15.05
C TYR A 35 14.50 -5.55 -14.80
N GLN A 36 15.28 -6.16 -15.71
CA GLN A 36 16.74 -6.24 -15.61
C GLN A 36 17.42 -4.87 -15.78
N SER A 37 16.89 -4.02 -16.66
CA SER A 37 17.34 -2.63 -16.79
C SER A 37 17.16 -1.87 -15.48
N ALA A 38 16.00 -1.98 -14.83
CA ALA A 38 15.73 -1.35 -13.55
C ALA A 38 16.64 -1.90 -12.43
N LEU A 39 16.82 -3.22 -12.33
CA LEU A 39 17.72 -3.84 -11.35
C LEU A 39 19.16 -3.31 -11.47
N SER A 40 19.69 -3.24 -12.70
CA SER A 40 21.07 -2.81 -12.97
C SER A 40 21.27 -1.30 -12.84
N SER A 41 20.27 -0.49 -13.21
CA SER A 41 20.40 0.97 -13.21
C SER A 41 20.00 1.62 -11.88
N CYS A 42 19.02 1.08 -11.17
CA CYS A 42 18.46 1.68 -9.96
C CYS A 42 18.99 1.07 -8.64
N HIS A 43 19.74 -0.05 -8.70
CA HIS A 43 20.43 -0.65 -7.55
C HIS A 43 19.53 -0.89 -6.32
N GLY A 44 18.29 -1.33 -6.55
CA GLY A 44 17.32 -1.60 -5.48
C GLY A 44 16.64 -0.38 -4.87
N ASN A 45 16.82 0.82 -5.44
CA ASN A 45 16.10 2.03 -5.08
C ASN A 45 15.34 2.60 -6.28
N TYR A 46 14.06 2.20 -6.40
CA TYR A 46 13.14 2.58 -7.47
C TYR A 46 12.25 3.77 -7.08
N VAL A 47 12.48 4.38 -5.91
CA VAL A 47 11.55 5.33 -5.30
C VAL A 47 12.18 6.70 -5.05
N ASP A 48 13.43 6.72 -4.54
CA ASP A 48 14.21 7.94 -4.33
C ASP A 48 15.21 8.07 -5.47
N LEU A 49 14.67 8.42 -6.65
CA LEU A 49 15.42 8.44 -7.89
C LEU A 49 16.39 9.62 -7.93
N ASN A 50 17.68 9.35 -8.13
CA ASN A 50 18.66 10.38 -8.42
C ASN A 50 18.33 10.98 -9.79
N SER A 51 18.01 12.27 -9.84
CA SER A 51 17.65 12.98 -11.09
C SER A 51 18.76 12.96 -12.15
N ALA A 52 20.00 12.62 -11.78
CA ALA A 52 21.10 12.44 -12.71
C ALA A 52 21.11 11.07 -13.43
N ASN A 53 20.33 10.08 -12.95
CA ASN A 53 20.25 8.74 -13.53
C ASN A 53 19.02 8.63 -14.45
N SER A 54 19.15 9.16 -15.65
CA SER A 54 18.08 9.17 -16.67
C SER A 54 17.64 7.77 -17.11
N VAL A 55 18.54 6.78 -17.06
CA VAL A 55 18.23 5.38 -17.41
C VAL A 55 17.25 4.81 -16.38
N CYS A 56 17.51 4.99 -15.09
CA CYS A 56 16.63 4.52 -14.03
C CYS A 56 15.25 5.21 -14.08
N LEU A 57 15.23 6.53 -14.36
CA LEU A 57 13.97 7.28 -14.51
C LEU A 57 13.10 6.78 -15.67
N ASN A 58 13.71 6.49 -16.82
CA ASN A 58 12.99 6.03 -17.99
C ASN A 58 12.43 4.61 -17.82
N SER A 59 13.11 3.76 -17.06
CA SER A 59 12.64 2.40 -16.74
C SER A 59 11.42 2.35 -15.81
N LEU A 60 11.02 3.49 -15.21
CA LEU A 60 10.00 3.58 -14.17
C LEU A 60 8.79 4.46 -14.53
N GLN A 61 8.65 4.90 -15.79
CA GLN A 61 7.46 5.64 -16.23
C GLN A 61 6.19 4.80 -16.01
N SER A 62 5.26 5.33 -15.21
CA SER A 62 4.16 4.56 -14.61
C SER A 62 2.77 5.07 -14.99
N TYR A 63 1.85 4.10 -14.93
CA TYR A 63 0.45 4.09 -15.29
C TYR A 63 -0.46 4.97 -14.41
N GLU A 64 -1.62 5.36 -14.94
CA GLU A 64 -2.69 6.07 -14.23
C GLU A 64 -3.66 5.11 -13.50
N GLU A 65 -4.09 5.51 -12.30
CA GLU A 65 -5.05 4.78 -11.46
C GLU A 65 -6.50 5.15 -11.82
N SER A 66 -7.43 4.17 -11.79
CA SER A 66 -8.82 4.38 -12.21
C SER A 66 -9.72 4.99 -11.12
N ASP A 67 -10.74 5.73 -11.56
CA ASP A 67 -11.35 6.81 -10.81
C ASP A 67 -12.65 6.42 -10.05
N ILE A 68 -12.56 5.45 -9.12
CA ILE A 68 -13.66 5.03 -8.21
C ILE A 68 -14.15 6.20 -7.32
N SER A 69 -13.32 7.23 -7.15
CA SER A 69 -13.57 8.41 -6.33
C SER A 69 -14.86 9.16 -6.68
N LYS A 70 -15.27 9.13 -7.95
CA LYS A 70 -16.38 9.95 -8.48
C LYS A 70 -17.73 9.52 -7.93
N ILE A 71 -18.02 8.22 -7.88
CA ILE A 71 -19.32 7.69 -7.46
C ILE A 71 -19.55 7.96 -5.96
N SER A 72 -18.56 7.64 -5.13
CA SER A 72 -18.60 7.87 -3.68
C SER A 72 -18.83 9.35 -3.35
N ASN A 73 -18.14 10.25 -4.07
CA ASN A 73 -18.30 11.69 -3.91
C ASN A 73 -19.71 12.19 -4.26
N ILE A 74 -20.40 11.58 -5.22
CA ILE A 74 -21.78 11.96 -5.56
C ILE A 74 -22.73 11.50 -4.44
N TRP A 75 -22.65 10.22 -4.08
CA TRP A 75 -23.55 9.60 -3.12
C TRP A 75 -23.52 10.29 -1.75
N VAL A 76 -22.33 10.46 -1.17
CA VAL A 76 -22.14 11.01 0.19
C VAL A 76 -22.52 12.49 0.31
N ASN A 77 -22.51 13.24 -0.80
CA ASN A 77 -22.89 14.65 -0.83
C ASN A 77 -24.36 14.87 -1.16
N THR A 78 -25.14 13.81 -1.34
CA THR A 78 -26.59 13.91 -1.50
C THR A 78 -27.22 14.36 -0.18
N LYS A 79 -28.10 15.37 -0.20
CA LYS A 79 -28.70 15.97 1.01
C LYS A 79 -29.35 14.93 1.93
N VAL A 80 -30.06 13.96 1.35
CA VAL A 80 -30.73 12.88 2.09
C VAL A 80 -29.71 12.00 2.82
N VAL A 81 -28.58 11.68 2.17
CA VAL A 81 -27.49 10.91 2.79
C VAL A 81 -26.84 11.70 3.91
N GLN A 82 -26.55 12.99 3.72
CA GLN A 82 -26.00 13.85 4.76
C GLN A 82 -26.94 14.01 5.96
N GLN A 83 -28.25 14.13 5.72
CA GLN A 83 -29.26 14.17 6.77
C GLN A 83 -29.31 12.84 7.55
N ALA A 84 -29.30 11.70 6.85
CA ALA A 84 -29.30 10.38 7.48
C ALA A 84 -28.03 10.14 8.33
N LEU A 85 -26.89 10.69 7.90
CA LEU A 85 -25.62 10.64 8.63
C LEU A 85 -25.49 11.73 9.71
N ASN A 86 -26.51 12.56 9.94
CA ASN A 86 -26.52 13.68 10.88
C ASN A 86 -25.37 14.69 10.67
N VAL A 87 -25.00 14.93 9.40
CA VAL A 87 -24.01 15.96 9.06
C VAL A 87 -24.57 17.34 9.38
N ARG A 88 -23.85 18.10 10.21
CA ARG A 88 -24.23 19.47 10.59
C ARG A 88 -24.11 20.40 9.40
N GLN A 89 -25.22 20.97 8.95
CA GLN A 89 -25.25 21.92 7.84
C GLN A 89 -24.38 23.15 8.16
N GLY A 90 -23.59 23.58 7.18
CA GLY A 90 -22.72 24.76 7.28
C GLY A 90 -21.35 24.52 7.91
N MET A 91 -21.09 23.39 8.58
CA MET A 91 -19.77 23.07 9.14
C MET A 91 -18.79 22.46 8.12
N VAL A 92 -19.31 21.65 7.19
CA VAL A 92 -18.52 21.02 6.11
C VAL A 92 -19.17 21.44 4.79
N GLY A 93 -18.36 21.92 3.84
CA GLY A 93 -18.83 22.30 2.50
C GLY A 93 -19.22 21.07 1.68
N LYS A 94 -18.39 20.69 0.71
CA LYS A 94 -18.54 19.43 -0.02
C LYS A 94 -17.56 18.41 0.54
N TRP A 95 -18.06 17.28 1.01
CA TRP A 95 -17.20 16.16 1.38
C TRP A 95 -16.44 15.67 0.15
N LYS A 96 -15.17 15.33 0.33
CA LYS A 96 -14.37 14.67 -0.68
C LYS A 96 -13.77 13.44 -0.03
N LEU A 97 -13.79 12.32 -0.75
CA LEU A 97 -13.12 11.10 -0.32
C LEU A 97 -11.66 11.39 0.00
N LEU A 98 -11.04 12.23 -0.83
CA LEU A 98 -9.63 12.57 -0.80
C LEU A 98 -9.48 14.08 -0.65
N ASN A 99 -8.89 14.50 0.47
CA ASN A 99 -8.58 15.89 0.74
C ASN A 99 -7.21 16.22 0.16
N THR A 100 -7.19 16.61 -1.11
CA THR A 100 -5.93 16.87 -1.81
C THR A 100 -5.13 17.99 -1.17
N THR A 101 -5.75 18.98 -0.52
CA THR A 101 -5.04 20.08 0.17
C THR A 101 -4.09 19.62 1.28
N LEU A 102 -4.23 18.39 1.76
CA LEU A 102 -3.21 17.69 2.57
C LEU A 102 -2.22 17.03 1.60
N HIS A 103 -1.33 17.83 1.00
CA HIS A 103 -0.44 17.39 -0.09
C HIS A 103 0.92 16.85 0.39
N TYR A 104 1.46 15.93 -0.42
CA TYR A 104 2.90 15.75 -0.62
C TYR A 104 3.28 15.79 -2.10
N HIS A 105 4.33 16.55 -2.37
CA HIS A 105 5.25 16.38 -3.50
C HIS A 105 6.49 15.65 -2.98
N GLN A 106 7.11 14.80 -3.81
CA GLN A 106 8.39 14.13 -3.51
C GLN A 106 9.37 15.09 -2.79
N GLY A 107 9.53 14.94 -1.46
CA GLY A 107 10.34 15.83 -0.59
C GLY A 107 9.76 16.34 0.77
N LYS A 108 8.52 16.04 1.20
CA LYS A 108 7.98 16.31 2.58
C LYS A 108 7.30 15.12 3.33
N ASN A 109 6.67 15.33 4.49
CA ASN A 109 6.32 14.22 5.39
C ASN A 109 5.01 13.46 5.09
N ASP A 110 4.23 13.73 4.04
CA ASP A 110 2.85 13.21 3.91
C ASP A 110 2.60 12.45 2.59
N THR A 111 1.40 11.91 2.36
CA THR A 111 0.88 11.41 1.07
C THR A 111 -0.36 12.20 0.66
N PHE A 112 -0.83 11.98 -0.57
CA PHE A 112 -2.18 12.38 -1.05
C PHE A 112 -3.34 11.95 -0.12
N TYR A 113 -3.13 10.96 0.76
CA TYR A 113 -4.17 10.32 1.59
C TYR A 113 -3.92 10.44 3.11
N TYR A 114 -2.66 10.43 3.56
CA TYR A 114 -2.29 10.35 4.97
C TYR A 114 -1.07 11.20 5.27
N SER A 115 -0.99 11.78 6.47
CA SER A 115 0.30 12.26 6.97
C SER A 115 1.19 11.07 7.30
N TYR A 116 2.44 11.08 6.85
CA TYR A 116 3.37 10.02 7.19
C TYR A 116 4.22 10.41 8.38
N ASP A 117 3.56 10.44 9.52
CA ASP A 117 4.16 10.79 10.80
C ASP A 117 5.31 9.83 11.19
N ILE A 118 5.32 8.62 10.62
CA ILE A 118 6.38 7.62 10.80
C ILE A 118 6.82 7.02 9.45
N PHE A 119 8.12 6.77 9.31
CA PHE A 119 8.69 6.14 8.11
C PHE A 119 8.40 4.64 8.03
N SER A 120 8.39 3.97 9.18
CA SER A 120 8.06 2.55 9.26
C SER A 120 7.41 2.20 10.59
N SER A 121 6.34 1.42 10.53
CA SER A 121 5.67 0.79 11.67
C SER A 121 6.29 -0.56 12.05
N PHE A 122 7.31 -1.06 11.34
CA PHE A 122 7.95 -2.36 11.58
C PHE A 122 8.37 -2.57 13.04
N SER A 123 8.95 -1.55 13.67
CA SER A 123 9.37 -1.62 15.08
C SER A 123 8.19 -1.80 16.04
N HIS A 124 7.00 -1.31 15.68
CA HIS A 124 5.77 -1.52 16.43
C HIS A 124 5.28 -2.95 16.26
N HIS A 125 5.28 -3.49 15.04
CA HIS A 125 4.96 -4.91 14.79
C HIS A 125 5.89 -5.85 15.55
N LYS A 126 7.20 -5.57 15.55
CA LYS A 126 8.20 -6.33 16.34
C LYS A 126 7.97 -6.24 17.85
N LYS A 127 7.50 -5.09 18.36
CA LYS A 127 7.11 -4.98 19.79
C LYS A 127 5.84 -5.77 20.08
N LEU A 128 4.84 -5.71 19.20
CA LEU A 128 3.56 -6.39 19.37
C LEU A 128 3.69 -7.91 19.26
N SER A 129 4.63 -8.44 18.47
CA SER A 129 4.88 -9.89 18.38
C SER A 129 5.38 -10.50 19.70
N SER A 130 5.95 -9.69 20.60
CA SER A 130 6.34 -10.12 21.95
C SER A 130 5.19 -10.11 22.97
N LYS A 131 4.00 -9.65 22.57
CA LYS A 131 2.82 -9.55 23.44
C LYS A 131 1.82 -10.66 23.12
N ASN A 132 0.88 -10.91 24.03
CA ASN A 132 -0.24 -11.81 23.78
C ASN A 132 -1.29 -11.13 22.88
N CYS A 133 -0.92 -10.91 21.62
CA CYS A 133 -1.69 -10.18 20.61
C CYS A 133 -1.65 -10.93 19.28
N ARG A 134 -2.81 -11.38 18.79
CA ARG A 134 -2.89 -12.03 17.48
C ARG A 134 -2.96 -10.99 16.36
N ALA A 135 -2.09 -11.10 15.37
CA ALA A 135 -2.16 -10.31 14.15
C ALA A 135 -2.69 -11.18 13.00
N LEU A 136 -3.61 -10.64 12.20
CA LEU A 136 -3.98 -11.19 10.90
C LEU A 136 -3.60 -10.17 9.82
N ILE A 137 -2.79 -10.60 8.86
CA ILE A 137 -2.35 -9.75 7.76
C ILE A 137 -2.82 -10.40 6.47
N VAL A 138 -3.57 -9.63 5.69
CA VAL A 138 -4.16 -10.08 4.43
C VAL A 138 -3.77 -9.07 3.37
N SER A 139 -3.39 -9.55 2.19
CA SER A 139 -3.06 -8.71 1.05
C SER A 139 -3.87 -9.19 -0.15
N GLY A 140 -4.44 -8.27 -0.92
CA GLY A 140 -4.97 -8.60 -2.24
C GLY A 140 -3.82 -8.92 -3.18
N ASP A 141 -3.89 -10.05 -3.88
CA ASP A 141 -2.87 -10.48 -4.85
C ASP A 141 -2.80 -9.61 -6.10
N HIS A 142 -3.84 -8.79 -6.35
CA HIS A 142 -3.90 -7.79 -7.41
C HIS A 142 -3.62 -6.34 -6.96
N ASP A 143 -3.28 -6.11 -5.69
CA ASP A 143 -2.96 -4.76 -5.19
C ASP A 143 -1.58 -4.29 -5.66
N LEU A 144 -1.53 -3.40 -6.64
CA LEU A 144 -0.27 -2.79 -7.11
C LEU A 144 0.22 -1.65 -6.20
N THR A 145 -0.67 -1.06 -5.39
CA THR A 145 -0.33 0.08 -4.54
C THR A 145 0.50 -0.39 -3.36
N PHE A 146 0.09 -1.45 -2.66
CA PHE A 146 0.86 -2.10 -1.60
C PHE A 146 0.87 -3.61 -1.81
N PRO A 147 1.72 -4.11 -2.74
CA PRO A 147 1.68 -5.50 -3.15
C PRO A 147 2.10 -6.45 -2.03
N TYR A 148 1.55 -7.66 -2.08
CA TYR A 148 1.83 -8.72 -1.10
C TYR A 148 3.33 -9.03 -0.97
N VAL A 149 4.12 -8.81 -2.03
CA VAL A 149 5.58 -9.01 -2.04
C VAL A 149 6.27 -8.20 -0.94
N GLY A 150 5.93 -6.91 -0.77
CA GLY A 150 6.48 -6.09 0.32
C GLY A 150 6.05 -6.60 1.69
N VAL A 151 4.82 -7.10 1.78
CA VAL A 151 4.26 -7.68 3.01
C VAL A 151 5.00 -8.95 3.43
N GLU A 152 5.24 -9.87 2.49
CA GLU A 152 6.05 -11.08 2.72
C GLU A 152 7.46 -10.74 3.18
N GLN A 153 8.10 -9.74 2.55
CA GLN A 153 9.46 -9.31 2.89
C GLN A 153 9.56 -8.85 4.35
N TRP A 154 8.68 -7.96 4.81
CA TRP A 154 8.78 -7.46 6.19
C TRP A 154 8.31 -8.49 7.23
N ILE A 155 7.33 -9.35 6.92
CA ILE A 155 6.94 -10.46 7.81
C ILE A 155 8.13 -11.40 8.00
N THR A 156 8.83 -11.74 6.91
CA THR A 156 10.04 -12.56 6.95
C THR A 156 11.12 -11.89 7.81
N ALA A 157 11.28 -10.57 7.69
CA ALA A 157 12.24 -9.80 8.47
C ALA A 157 11.93 -9.75 9.99
N LEU A 158 10.71 -10.06 10.43
CA LEU A 158 10.41 -10.21 11.86
C LEU A 158 11.11 -11.43 12.48
N ASN A 159 11.51 -12.41 11.67
CA ASN A 159 12.19 -13.63 12.09
C ASN A 159 11.44 -14.37 13.22
N LEU A 160 10.12 -14.54 13.03
CA LEU A 160 9.28 -15.30 13.94
C LEU A 160 9.38 -16.81 13.65
N GLN A 161 9.13 -17.63 14.67
CA GLN A 161 9.02 -19.07 14.47
C GLN A 161 7.81 -19.38 13.59
N VAL A 162 8.03 -20.13 12.51
CA VAL A 162 6.96 -20.65 11.66
C VAL A 162 6.35 -21.86 12.34
N GLU A 163 5.12 -21.72 12.83
CA GLU A 163 4.36 -22.83 13.43
C GLU A 163 3.79 -23.75 12.34
N VAL A 164 3.26 -23.15 11.26
CA VAL A 164 2.68 -23.85 10.11
C VAL A 164 3.17 -23.18 8.83
N PRO A 165 3.73 -23.92 7.85
CA PRO A 165 4.09 -23.37 6.55
C PRO A 165 2.89 -22.76 5.82
N TRP A 166 3.16 -21.81 4.92
CA TRP A 166 2.14 -21.23 4.04
C TRP A 166 1.39 -22.32 3.28
N LYS A 167 0.06 -22.22 3.26
CA LYS A 167 -0.83 -23.17 2.61
C LYS A 167 -2.05 -22.43 2.06
N PRO A 168 -2.64 -22.92 0.96
CA PRO A 168 -3.87 -22.35 0.46
C PRO A 168 -5.00 -22.51 1.48
N PHE A 169 -5.89 -21.53 1.53
CA PHE A 169 -7.18 -21.67 2.19
C PHE A 169 -8.29 -21.83 1.15
N TYR A 170 -9.36 -22.52 1.54
CA TYR A 170 -10.44 -22.87 0.62
C TYR A 170 -11.76 -22.26 1.07
N ILE A 171 -12.52 -21.75 0.10
CA ILE A 171 -13.91 -21.31 0.26
C ILE A 171 -14.72 -22.10 -0.77
N ASP A 172 -15.74 -22.85 -0.30
CA ASP A 172 -16.62 -23.65 -1.15
C ASP A 172 -15.90 -24.58 -2.15
N GLY A 173 -14.77 -25.15 -1.72
CA GLY A 173 -13.95 -26.07 -2.52
C GLY A 173 -13.03 -25.38 -3.55
N GLN A 174 -13.01 -24.05 -3.61
CA GLN A 174 -12.09 -23.28 -4.45
C GLN A 174 -10.98 -22.66 -3.58
N VAL A 175 -9.80 -22.47 -4.16
CA VAL A 175 -8.70 -21.75 -3.50
C VAL A 175 -9.13 -20.29 -3.35
N GLY A 176 -9.23 -19.81 -2.11
CA GLY A 176 -9.55 -18.42 -1.80
C GLY A 176 -8.31 -17.53 -1.65
N GLY A 177 -7.14 -18.14 -1.50
CA GLY A 177 -5.82 -17.53 -1.34
C GLY A 177 -4.89 -18.46 -0.58
#